data_AF-A0A5Q0TGP0-F1
#
_entry.id   AF-A0A5Q0TGP0-F1
#
_cell.length_a   1.000
_cell.length_b   1.000
_cell.length_c   1.000
_cell.angle_alpha   90.00
_cell.angle_beta   90.00
_cell.angle_gamma   90.00
#
_symmetry.space_group_name_H-M   'P 1'
#
loop_
_entity.id
_entity.type
_entity.pdbx_description
1 polymer ?
#
loop_
_entity_poly.entity_id
_entity_poly.type
_entity_poly.pdbx_seq_one_letter_code
_entity_poly.pdbx_strand_id
1 'polypeptide(L)'
;MDDESSLALQQLSYQLLKPIEESFGEIDITYGFTSFELLKYIKKYSPGDMAPELDQHAAFELNSRGTRICKRDGAACDIYVEGYKEKMHLIAQYVITELPFDRLYYYGKDRPIHITFGPDHSRYLHVKERDRYGKRNLGKGAKGDKAIELLNISI
;
A
#
# COMPACT_ATOMS: atom_id res chain seq x y z
N MET A 1 -20.35 -1.67 3.82
CA MET A 1 -19.39 -0.79 3.14
C MET A 1 -20.18 0.45 2.77
N ASP A 2 -19.75 1.60 3.27
CA ASP A 2 -20.36 2.89 2.95
C ASP A 2 -20.03 3.32 1.51
N ASP A 3 -20.73 4.35 1.03
CA ASP A 3 -20.55 4.87 -0.32
C ASP A 3 -19.13 5.42 -0.54
N GLU A 4 -18.53 6.01 0.51
CA GLU A 4 -17.18 6.58 0.45
C GLU A 4 -16.09 5.50 0.30
N SER A 5 -16.16 4.41 1.07
CA SER A 5 -15.21 3.29 0.95
C SER A 5 -15.33 2.63 -0.41
N SER A 6 -16.57 2.48 -0.89
CA SER A 6 -16.84 1.93 -2.22
C SER A 6 -16.20 2.79 -3.32
N LEU A 7 -16.37 4.11 -3.25
CA LEU A 7 -15.76 5.05 -4.19
C LEU A 7 -14.23 5.02 -4.11
N ALA A 8 -13.66 5.00 -2.90
CA ALA A 8 -12.21 4.97 -2.71
C ALA A 8 -11.58 3.69 -3.29
N LEU A 9 -12.24 2.54 -3.13
CA LEU A 9 -11.78 1.27 -3.71
C LEU A 9 -11.89 1.28 -5.24
N GLN A 10 -12.95 1.87 -5.81
CA GLN A 10 -13.07 2.05 -7.26
C GLN A 10 -11.96 2.96 -7.80
N GLN A 11 -11.64 4.03 -7.09
CA GLN A 11 -10.55 4.93 -7.47
C GLN A 11 -9.20 4.22 -7.37
N LEU A 12 -8.91 3.48 -6.30
CA LEU A 12 -7.70 2.65 -6.19
C LEU A 12 -7.57 1.69 -7.38
N SER A 13 -8.66 1.03 -7.74
CA SER A 13 -8.70 0.11 -8.89
C SER A 13 -8.41 0.83 -10.20
N TYR A 14 -9.12 1.91 -10.50
CA TYR A 14 -9.01 2.61 -11.79
C TYR A 14 -7.70 3.39 -11.94
N GLN A 15 -7.23 4.01 -10.86
CA GLN A 15 -6.07 4.91 -10.89
C GLN A 15 -4.75 4.15 -10.76
N LEU A 16 -4.72 3.02 -10.05
CA LEU A 16 -3.49 2.27 -9.80
C LEU A 16 -3.52 0.85 -10.37
N LEU A 17 -4.50 0.03 -10.01
CA LEU A 17 -4.48 -1.40 -10.37
C LEU A 17 -4.62 -1.63 -11.87
N LYS A 18 -5.58 -0.98 -12.53
CA LYS A 18 -5.78 -1.13 -13.98
C LYS A 18 -4.55 -0.73 -14.80
N PRO A 19 -3.91 0.44 -14.58
CA PRO A 19 -2.68 0.78 -15.29
C PRO A 19 -1.51 -0.20 -15.06
N ILE A 20 -1.43 -0.80 -13.87
CA ILE A 20 -0.43 -1.84 -13.58
C ILE A 20 -0.77 -3.12 -14.35
N GLU A 21 -2.03 -3.57 -14.33
CA GLU A 21 -2.48 -4.75 -15.07
C GLU A 21 -2.24 -4.61 -16.57
N GLU A 22 -2.59 -3.45 -17.14
CA GLU A 22 -2.42 -3.15 -18.56
C GLU A 22 -0.95 -3.16 -18.99
N SER A 23 -0.03 -2.81 -18.09
CA SER A 23 1.40 -2.68 -18.40
C SER A 23 2.22 -3.93 -18.07
N PHE A 24 1.84 -4.68 -17.04
CA PHE A 24 2.65 -5.77 -16.49
C PHE A 24 1.95 -7.13 -16.41
N GLY A 25 0.62 -7.17 -16.56
CA GLY A 25 -0.18 -8.40 -16.47
C GLY A 25 -0.88 -8.58 -15.13
N GLU A 26 -1.36 -9.79 -14.87
CA GLU A 26 -2.28 -10.11 -13.77
C GLU A 26 -1.74 -9.71 -12.38
N ILE A 27 -2.64 -9.14 -11.56
CA ILE A 27 -2.34 -8.73 -10.18
C ILE A 27 -2.87 -9.76 -9.17
N ASP A 28 -1.99 -10.19 -8.27
CA ASP A 28 -2.33 -10.95 -7.07
C ASP A 28 -2.50 -9.98 -5.88
N ILE A 29 -3.74 -9.72 -5.46
CA ILE A 29 -4.00 -8.94 -4.22
C ILE A 29 -3.81 -9.86 -3.01
N THR A 30 -2.72 -9.65 -2.27
CA THR A 30 -2.40 -10.44 -1.07
C THR A 30 -3.08 -9.92 0.20
N TYR A 31 -3.39 -8.62 0.24
CA TYR A 31 -4.13 -8.00 1.33
C TYR A 31 -4.88 -6.77 0.79
N GLY A 32 -6.14 -6.63 1.14
CA GLY A 32 -7.05 -5.64 0.55
C GLY A 32 -7.84 -4.88 1.60
N PHE A 33 -9.07 -4.52 1.24
CA PHE A 33 -9.98 -3.81 2.14
C PHE A 33 -10.15 -4.52 3.50
N THR A 34 -10.08 -3.75 4.58
CA THR A 34 -10.24 -4.24 5.95
C THR A 34 -11.36 -3.49 6.65
N SER A 35 -12.52 -4.15 6.79
CA SER A 35 -13.64 -3.60 7.55
C SER A 35 -13.32 -3.46 9.04
N PHE A 36 -14.12 -2.67 9.77
CA PHE A 36 -13.97 -2.57 11.22
C PHE A 36 -14.03 -3.93 11.94
N GLU A 37 -14.94 -4.82 11.50
CA GLU A 37 -15.08 -6.14 12.11
C GLU A 37 -13.89 -7.06 11.78
N LEU A 38 -13.37 -7.01 10.55
CA LEU A 38 -12.14 -7.74 10.21
C LEU A 38 -10.93 -7.19 10.99
N LEU A 39 -10.83 -5.87 11.13
CA LEU A 39 -9.78 -5.24 11.94
C LEU A 39 -9.84 -5.71 13.40
N LYS A 40 -11.03 -5.78 14.00
CA LYS A 40 -11.23 -6.32 15.36
C LYS A 40 -10.81 -7.78 15.44
N TYR A 41 -11.16 -8.58 14.44
CA TYR A 41 -10.77 -9.99 14.38
C TYR A 41 -9.24 -10.14 14.33
N ILE A 42 -8.57 -9.44 13.40
CA ILE A 42 -7.11 -9.47 13.25
C ILE A 42 -6.43 -9.04 14.55
N LYS A 43 -6.86 -7.93 15.16
CA LYS A 43 -6.31 -7.46 16.46
C LYS A 43 -6.43 -8.48 17.57
N LYS A 44 -7.49 -9.29 17.57
CA LYS A 44 -7.74 -10.28 18.61
C LYS A 44 -6.94 -11.57 18.41
N TYR A 45 -6.82 -12.04 17.17
CA TYR A 45 -6.33 -13.39 16.88
C TYR A 45 -4.95 -13.42 16.21
N SER A 46 -4.54 -12.34 15.56
CA SER A 46 -3.23 -12.23 14.93
C SER A 46 -2.71 -10.77 15.04
N PRO A 47 -2.50 -10.26 16.27
CA PRO A 47 -1.92 -8.94 16.46
C PRO A 47 -0.47 -8.96 15.99
N GLY A 48 -0.24 -8.58 14.73
CA GLY A 48 1.08 -8.24 14.22
C GLY A 48 1.45 -6.80 14.53
N ASP A 49 2.59 -6.35 13.98
CA ASP A 49 2.93 -4.92 13.93
C ASP A 49 1.97 -4.20 12.98
N MET A 50 0.84 -3.74 13.52
CA MET A 50 -0.13 -2.95 12.78
C MET A 50 -0.26 -1.56 13.41
N ALA A 51 -0.43 -0.55 12.57
CA ALA A 51 -0.76 0.82 12.96
C ALA A 51 -2.07 1.21 12.27
N PRO A 52 -3.23 0.72 12.75
CA PRO A 52 -4.52 0.86 12.06
C PRO A 52 -4.90 2.31 11.75
N GLU A 53 -4.46 3.25 12.59
CA GLU A 53 -4.68 4.68 12.42
C GLU A 53 -3.93 5.30 11.24
N LEU A 54 -2.93 4.58 10.70
CA LEU A 54 -2.13 4.96 9.54
C LEU A 54 -2.39 4.05 8.33
N ASP A 55 -3.28 3.07 8.47
CA ASP A 55 -3.48 2.00 7.52
C ASP A 55 -4.71 2.27 6.62
N GLN A 56 -4.44 2.64 5.36
CA GLN A 56 -5.46 2.95 4.36
C GLN A 56 -6.20 1.69 3.85
N HIS A 57 -5.86 0.47 4.31
CA HIS A 57 -6.69 -0.71 4.07
C HIS A 57 -8.09 -0.58 4.66
N ALA A 58 -8.25 0.23 5.72
CA ALA A 58 -9.56 0.53 6.31
C ALA A 58 -10.46 1.41 5.40
N ALA A 59 -9.94 1.90 4.29
CA ALA A 59 -10.61 2.86 3.42
C ALA A 59 -11.28 4.00 4.21
N PHE A 60 -12.61 4.08 4.11
CA PHE A 60 -13.43 5.06 4.83
C PHE A 60 -14.15 4.52 6.07
N GLU A 61 -13.79 3.33 6.53
CA GLU A 61 -14.47 2.67 7.63
C GLU A 61 -14.35 3.44 8.96
N LEU A 62 -15.47 3.41 9.69
CA LEU A 62 -15.59 3.97 11.03
C LEU A 62 -15.44 2.87 12.08
N ASN A 63 -14.90 3.23 13.23
CA ASN A 63 -14.92 2.36 14.40
C ASN A 63 -16.31 2.38 15.08
N SER A 64 -16.47 1.58 16.15
CA SER A 64 -17.72 1.52 16.93
C SER A 64 -18.16 2.84 17.58
N ARG A 65 -17.32 3.87 17.58
CA ARG A 65 -17.63 5.23 18.05
C ARG A 65 -17.97 6.19 16.90
N GLY A 66 -18.12 5.69 15.67
CA GLY A 66 -18.37 6.51 14.49
C GLY A 66 -17.19 7.39 14.08
N THR A 67 -15.97 7.09 14.54
CA THR A 67 -14.76 7.84 14.17
C THR A 67 -13.98 7.09 13.10
N ARG A 68 -13.40 7.82 12.15
CA ARG A 68 -12.45 7.31 11.15
C ARG A 68 -11.42 6.37 11.77
N ILE A 69 -11.29 5.16 11.22
CA ILE A 69 -10.23 4.24 11.61
C ILE A 69 -8.88 4.80 11.18
N CYS A 70 -8.72 5.10 9.90
CA CYS A 70 -7.56 5.77 9.32
C CYS A 70 -7.95 7.19 8.91
N LYS A 71 -7.19 8.19 9.38
CA LYS A 71 -7.46 9.61 9.07
C LYS A 71 -6.84 10.09 7.76
N ARG A 72 -6.05 9.23 7.11
CA ARG A 72 -5.44 9.54 5.80
C ARG A 72 -6.44 9.37 4.66
N ASP A 73 -7.55 8.68 4.93
CA ASP A 73 -8.59 8.38 3.95
C ASP A 73 -8.01 7.70 2.69
N GLY A 74 -8.76 7.62 1.60
CA GLY A 74 -8.36 6.83 0.43
C GLY A 74 -8.48 5.33 0.67
N ALA A 75 -7.85 4.50 -0.15
CA ALA A 75 -7.84 3.05 -0.01
C ALA A 75 -6.47 2.45 -0.35
N ALA A 76 -6.20 1.24 0.16
CA ALA A 76 -4.95 0.53 -0.06
C ALA A 76 -5.14 -0.93 -0.44
N CYS A 77 -4.11 -1.48 -1.08
CA CYS A 77 -3.92 -2.92 -1.26
C CYS A 77 -2.44 -3.28 -1.29
N ASP A 78 -2.13 -4.51 -0.89
CA ASP A 78 -0.82 -5.14 -1.03
C ASP A 78 -0.86 -6.10 -2.21
N ILE A 79 0.03 -5.93 -3.18
CA ILE A 79 -0.02 -6.64 -4.45
C ILE A 79 1.29 -7.31 -4.83
N TYR A 80 1.17 -8.44 -5.53
CA TYR A 80 2.15 -8.93 -6.48
C TYR A 80 1.64 -8.73 -7.91
N VAL A 81 2.57 -8.77 -8.87
CA VAL A 81 2.23 -8.94 -10.28
C VAL A 81 2.78 -10.28 -10.75
N GLU A 82 1.96 -11.08 -11.42
CA GLU A 82 2.36 -12.39 -11.92
C GLU A 82 3.56 -12.27 -12.88
N GLY A 83 4.54 -13.18 -12.74
CA GLY A 83 5.80 -13.08 -13.47
C GLY A 83 6.77 -12.01 -12.95
N TYR A 84 6.39 -11.20 -11.95
CA TYR A 84 7.23 -10.16 -11.33
C TYR A 84 7.50 -10.35 -9.83
N LYS A 85 7.12 -11.49 -9.24
CA LYS A 85 7.25 -11.77 -7.79
C LYS A 85 8.66 -11.53 -7.22
N GLU A 86 9.72 -11.75 -7.99
CA GLU A 86 11.14 -11.52 -7.59
C GLU A 86 11.73 -10.19 -8.11
N LYS A 87 10.92 -9.39 -8.79
CA LYS A 87 11.32 -8.11 -9.43
C LYS A 87 10.30 -7.01 -9.16
N MET A 88 9.71 -6.99 -7.96
CA MET A 88 8.71 -6.00 -7.55
C MET A 88 9.25 -4.57 -7.50
N HIS A 89 10.56 -4.37 -7.52
CA HIS A 89 11.18 -3.04 -7.71
C HIS A 89 10.81 -2.39 -9.05
N LEU A 90 10.60 -3.18 -10.12
CA LEU A 90 10.17 -2.63 -11.41
C LEU A 90 8.74 -2.09 -11.34
N ILE A 91 7.86 -2.81 -10.62
CA ILE A 91 6.49 -2.36 -10.38
C ILE A 91 6.51 -1.11 -9.50
N ALA A 92 7.30 -1.11 -8.43
CA ALA A 92 7.49 0.06 -7.57
C ALA A 92 8.00 1.28 -8.35
N GLN A 93 8.97 1.10 -9.25
CA GLN A 93 9.50 2.16 -10.09
C GLN A 93 8.41 2.74 -11.00
N TYR A 94 7.63 1.90 -11.67
CA TYR A 94 6.51 2.33 -12.51
C TYR A 94 5.44 3.09 -11.71
N VAL A 95 5.07 2.60 -10.52
CA VAL A 95 4.15 3.32 -9.64
C VAL A 95 4.68 4.71 -9.29
N ILE A 96 5.97 4.82 -8.97
CA ILE A 96 6.59 6.09 -8.60
C ILE A 96 6.60 7.07 -9.77
N THR A 97 6.92 6.61 -10.98
CA THR A 97 7.11 7.50 -12.14
C THR A 97 5.79 7.85 -12.82
N GLU A 98 4.91 6.86 -13.04
CA GLU A 98 3.76 7.01 -13.94
C GLU A 98 2.43 7.23 -13.22
N LEU A 99 2.28 6.78 -11.97
CA LEU A 99 0.95 6.68 -11.35
C LEU A 99 0.66 7.78 -10.30
N PRO A 100 -0.61 8.17 -10.12
CA PRO A 100 -1.02 9.18 -9.14
C PRO A 100 -1.20 8.58 -7.73
N PHE A 101 -0.23 7.78 -7.27
CA PHE A 101 -0.30 7.12 -5.96
C PHE A 101 -0.20 8.14 -4.81
N ASP A 102 -0.86 7.84 -3.70
CA ASP A 102 -0.65 8.58 -2.46
C ASP A 102 0.58 8.04 -1.72
N ARG A 103 0.60 6.75 -1.38
CA ARG A 103 1.73 6.12 -0.69
C ARG A 103 2.10 4.78 -1.30
N LEU A 104 3.40 4.51 -1.35
CA LEU A 104 3.98 3.25 -1.78
C LEU A 104 4.92 2.76 -0.69
N TYR A 105 4.63 1.61 -0.08
CA TYR A 105 5.59 0.98 0.84
C TYR A 105 6.24 -0.22 0.15
N TYR A 106 7.57 -0.17 0.08
CA TYR A 106 8.40 -1.17 -0.57
C TYR A 106 9.17 -1.97 0.47
N TYR A 107 9.10 -3.31 0.38
CA TYR A 107 9.62 -4.22 1.40
C TYR A 107 10.76 -5.13 0.90
N GLY A 108 11.21 -4.91 -0.34
CA GLY A 108 12.13 -5.79 -1.05
C GLY A 108 11.55 -6.29 -2.36
N LYS A 109 12.42 -6.76 -3.26
CA LYS A 109 12.05 -7.15 -4.62
C LYS A 109 11.21 -8.43 -4.69
N ASP A 110 11.27 -9.24 -3.64
CA ASP A 110 10.62 -10.54 -3.45
C ASP A 110 9.37 -10.46 -2.55
N ARG A 111 8.82 -9.25 -2.34
CA ARG A 111 7.73 -8.96 -1.41
C ARG A 111 6.62 -8.18 -2.09
N PRO A 112 5.35 -8.36 -1.67
CA PRO A 112 4.26 -7.58 -2.23
C PRO A 112 4.50 -6.11 -1.89
N ILE A 113 4.10 -5.20 -2.76
CA ILE A 113 4.17 -3.77 -2.49
C ILE A 113 2.84 -3.29 -1.95
N HIS A 114 2.88 -2.38 -0.98
CA HIS A 114 1.68 -1.70 -0.49
C HIS A 114 1.49 -0.42 -1.29
N ILE A 115 0.35 -0.26 -1.93
CA ILE A 115 0.01 0.95 -2.69
C ILE A 115 -1.30 1.54 -2.22
N THR A 116 -1.36 2.87 -2.16
CA THR A 116 -2.56 3.59 -1.75
C THR A 116 -2.90 4.67 -2.77
N PHE A 117 -4.21 4.86 -2.98
CA PHE A 117 -4.75 6.05 -3.65
C PHE A 117 -5.60 6.80 -2.64
N GLY A 118 -5.35 8.09 -2.48
CA GLY A 118 -5.99 8.89 -1.44
C GLY A 118 -5.89 10.40 -1.68
N PRO A 119 -6.63 11.19 -0.90
CA PRO A 119 -6.81 12.62 -1.12
C PRO A 119 -5.54 13.45 -0.88
N ASP A 120 -4.59 12.92 -0.12
CA ASP A 120 -3.30 13.58 0.18
C ASP A 120 -2.44 13.77 -1.07
N HIS A 121 -2.62 12.94 -2.11
CA HIS A 121 -1.81 12.91 -3.34
C HIS A 121 -0.30 13.00 -3.05
N SER A 122 0.15 12.36 -1.97
CA SER A 122 1.43 12.69 -1.36
C SER A 122 2.65 12.17 -2.12
N ARG A 123 2.45 11.22 -3.05
CA ARG A 123 3.48 10.50 -3.82
C ARG A 123 4.67 10.11 -2.95
N TYR A 124 4.37 9.54 -1.79
CA TYR A 124 5.35 9.21 -0.75
C TYR A 124 5.80 7.76 -0.84
N LEU A 125 7.09 7.54 -1.12
CA LEU A 125 7.73 6.24 -1.00
C LEU A 125 8.21 6.04 0.44
N HIS A 126 7.99 4.83 0.96
CA HIS A 126 8.58 4.35 2.21
C HIS A 126 9.21 2.97 2.02
N VAL A 127 10.53 2.88 2.12
CA VAL A 127 11.27 1.62 2.03
C VAL A 127 11.48 1.04 3.42
N LYS A 128 10.99 -0.19 3.63
CA LYS A 128 11.11 -0.98 4.87
C LYS A 128 11.84 -2.28 4.58
N GLU A 129 13.13 -2.18 4.32
CA GLU A 129 13.99 -3.36 4.21
C GLU A 129 14.23 -4.02 5.57
N ARG A 130 14.43 -5.33 5.51
CA ARG A 130 15.02 -6.08 6.61
C ARG A 130 16.53 -5.98 6.52
N ASP A 131 17.19 -5.86 7.66
CA ASP A 131 18.64 -6.02 7.71
C ASP A 131 19.06 -7.46 7.38
N ARG A 132 20.37 -7.70 7.27
CA ARG A 132 20.96 -9.02 7.02
C ARG A 132 20.60 -10.08 8.06
N TYR A 133 20.04 -9.71 9.20
CA TYR A 133 19.59 -10.59 10.27
C TYR A 133 18.06 -10.77 10.28
N GLY A 134 17.36 -10.21 9.28
CA GLY A 134 15.91 -10.29 9.15
C GLY A 134 15.14 -9.30 10.02
N LYS A 135 15.81 -8.39 10.73
CA LYS A 135 15.20 -7.37 11.59
C LYS A 135 14.74 -6.18 10.77
N ARG A 136 13.52 -5.70 11.05
CA ARG A 136 12.97 -4.50 10.41
C ARG A 136 13.75 -3.26 10.88
N ASN A 137 14.27 -2.49 9.94
CA ASN A 137 14.82 -1.16 10.23
C ASN A 137 13.69 -0.12 10.32
N LEU A 138 13.98 1.07 10.84
CA LEU A 138 13.02 2.19 10.94
C LEU A 138 12.45 2.65 9.58
N GLY A 139 13.00 2.14 8.48
CA GLY A 139 12.65 2.50 7.11
C GLY A 139 13.18 3.88 6.72
N LYS A 140 13.18 4.16 5.43
CA LYS A 140 13.50 5.48 4.86
C LYS A 140 12.33 5.90 3.98
N GLY A 141 12.06 7.19 3.85
CA GLY A 141 11.05 7.65 2.92
C GLY A 141 11.39 8.94 2.22
N ALA A 142 10.82 9.10 1.03
CA ALA A 142 11.14 10.18 0.11
C ALA A 142 9.93 10.48 -0.79
N LYS A 143 10.01 11.62 -1.50
CA LYS A 143 9.02 12.08 -2.49
C LYS A 143 9.77 12.60 -3.73
N GLY A 144 9.06 12.68 -4.86
CA GLY A 144 9.61 13.19 -6.12
C GLY A 144 10.86 12.42 -6.55
N ASP A 145 11.84 13.10 -7.13
CA ASP A 145 13.06 12.49 -7.67
C ASP A 145 13.83 11.66 -6.62
N LYS A 146 13.81 12.11 -5.36
CA LYS A 146 14.44 11.40 -4.24
C LYS A 146 13.80 10.03 -3.96
N ALA A 147 12.54 9.82 -4.36
CA ALA A 147 11.90 8.51 -4.23
C ALA A 147 12.52 7.49 -5.19
N ILE A 148 12.86 7.90 -6.42
CA ILE A 148 13.53 7.02 -7.39
C ILE A 148 14.95 6.71 -6.92
N GLU A 149 15.70 7.73 -6.48
CA GLU A 149 17.03 7.54 -5.90
C GLU A 149 17.00 6.57 -4.71
N LEU A 150 16.03 6.76 -3.81
CA LEU A 150 15.85 5.90 -2.64
C LEU A 150 15.49 4.46 -3.04
N LEU A 151 14.62 4.26 -4.03
CA LEU A 151 14.29 2.92 -4.51
C LEU A 151 15.52 2.24 -5.13
N ASN A 152 16.30 2.96 -5.94
CA ASN A 152 17.44 2.38 -6.66
C ASN A 152 18.57 1.89 -5.74
N ILE A 153 18.80 2.57 -4.60
CA ILE A 153 19.78 2.10 -3.60
C ILE A 153 19.26 0.95 -2.74
N SER A 154 18.02 0.53 -2.96
CA SER A 154 17.24 -0.44 -2.19
C SER A 154 16.91 -1.73 -2.98
N ILE A 155 17.52 -1.90 -4.16
CA ILE A 155 17.36 -3.05 -5.07
C ILE A 155 18.45 -4.10 -4.85
#